data_AF-O83503-F1
#
_entry.id   AF-O83503-F1
#
_cell.length_a   1.000
_cell.length_b   1.000
_cell.length_c   1.000
_cell.angle_alpha   90.00
_cell.angle_beta   90.00
_cell.angle_gamma   90.00
#
_symmetry.space_group_name_H-M   'P 1'
#
loop_
_entity.id
_entity.type
_entity.pdbx_description
1 polymer ?
#
loop_
_entity_poly.entity_id
_entity_poly.type
_entity_poly.pdbx_seq_one_letter_code
_entity_poly.pdbx_strand_id
1 'polypeptide(L)' 'MSEEERMYSFSGEEIKELALLFRRCGQTLAPALRRLALFVDRTVCRHMTVEEAEDFFGSAER' A
#
# COMPACT_ATOMS: atom_id res chain seq x y z
N MET A 1 22.94 -9.36 -21.50
CA MET A 1 21.97 -8.53 -20.76
C MET A 1 22.78 -7.66 -19.83
N SER A 2 22.72 -6.34 -19.97
CA SER A 2 23.40 -5.46 -19.01
C SER A 2 22.86 -4.03 -19.14
N GLU A 3 21.56 -3.89 -18.90
CA GLU A 3 21.08 -2.69 -18.21
C GLU A 3 20.99 -3.12 -16.76
N GLU A 4 21.70 -2.41 -15.89
CA GLU A 4 21.60 -2.57 -14.44
C GLU A 4 20.13 -2.74 -14.05
N GLU A 5 19.79 -3.84 -13.36
CA GLU A 5 18.56 -3.94 -12.59
C GLU A 5 18.61 -2.82 -11.54
N ARG A 6 18.24 -1.61 -11.94
CA ARG A 6 18.08 -0.51 -11.00
C ARG A 6 17.08 -0.99 -9.98
N MET A 7 17.56 -1.18 -8.77
CA MET A 7 16.76 -1.68 -7.65
C MET A 7 15.66 -0.64 -7.41
N TYR A 8 14.48 -0.89 -7.99
CA TYR A 8 13.36 0.01 -7.85
C TYR A 8 12.85 -0.09 -6.40
N SER A 9 12.76 1.07 -5.76
CA SER A 9 12.18 1.23 -4.44
C SER A 9 10.94 2.10 -4.57
N PHE A 10 9.82 1.64 -4.02
CA PHE A 10 8.63 2.48 -3.90
C PHE A 10 8.92 3.72 -3.06
N SER A 11 8.54 4.88 -3.56
CA SER A 11 8.44 6.11 -2.80
C SER A 11 7.32 6.03 -1.75
N GLY A 12 7.36 6.92 -0.76
CA GLY A 12 6.32 6.97 0.28
C GLY A 12 4.91 7.21 -0.28
N GLU A 13 4.80 7.96 -1.37
CA GLU A 13 3.50 8.23 -2.01
C GLU A 13 2.99 7.02 -2.79
N GLU A 14 3.86 6.32 -3.53
CA GLU A 14 3.51 5.07 -4.20
C GLU A 14 3.06 3.99 -3.20
N ILE A 15 3.67 3.95 -2.01
CA ILE A 15 3.23 3.05 -0.92
C ILE A 15 1.80 3.40 -0.45
N LYS A 16 1.47 4.69 -0.31
CA LYS A 16 0.11 5.12 0.05
C LYS A 16 -0.89 4.75 -1.03
N GLU A 17 -0.60 5.03 -2.29
CA GLU A 17 -1.47 4.66 -3.41
C GLU A 17 -1.69 3.15 -3.49
N LEU A 18 -0.66 2.35 -3.28
CA LEU A 18 -0.77 0.90 -3.18
C LEU A 18 -1.65 0.45 -2.01
N ALA A 19 -1.56 1.12 -0.87
CA ALA A 19 -2.41 0.81 0.29
C ALA A 19 -3.90 1.02 -0.04
N LEU A 20 -4.22 2.16 -0.69
CA LEU A 20 -5.58 2.46 -1.15
C LEU A 20 -6.06 1.43 -2.18
N LEU A 21 -5.21 1.08 -3.14
CA LEU A 21 -5.52 0.07 -4.17
C LEU A 21 -5.81 -1.29 -3.55
N PHE A 22 -4.96 -1.76 -2.62
CA PHE A 22 -5.17 -3.04 -1.95
C PHE A 22 -6.44 -3.08 -1.12
N ARG A 23 -6.82 -1.96 -0.50
CA ARG A 23 -8.07 -1.86 0.27
C ARG A 23 -9.30 -1.92 -0.65
N ARG A 24 -9.27 -1.22 -1.78
CA ARG A 24 -10.31 -1.29 -2.83
C ARG A 24 -10.44 -2.70 -3.44
N CYS A 25 -9.31 -3.38 -3.63
CA CYS A 25 -9.26 -4.72 -4.22
C CYS A 25 -9.29 -5.86 -3.18
N GLY A 26 -9.57 -5.59 -1.89
CA GLY A 26 -9.35 -6.54 -0.81
C GLY A 26 -10.03 -7.91 -0.99
N GLN A 27 -11.20 -7.93 -1.62
CA GLN A 27 -11.93 -9.18 -1.90
C GLN A 27 -11.41 -9.95 -3.13
N THR A 28 -10.74 -9.27 -4.07
CA THR A 28 -10.24 -9.84 -5.33
C THR A 28 -8.74 -10.05 -5.34
N LEU A 29 -8.05 -9.67 -4.26
CA LEU A 29 -6.59 -9.75 -4.19
C LEU A 29 -6.10 -11.21 -4.18
N ALA A 30 -5.22 -11.52 -5.12
CA ALA A 30 -4.59 -12.83 -5.20
C ALA A 30 -3.89 -13.19 -3.86
N PRO A 31 -3.96 -14.47 -3.41
CA PRO A 31 -3.33 -14.89 -2.15
C PRO A 31 -1.83 -14.53 -2.05
N ALA A 32 -1.12 -14.58 -3.18
CA ALA A 32 0.29 -14.21 -3.27
C ALA A 32 0.58 -12.76 -2.86
N LEU A 33 -0.38 -11.85 -3.03
CA LEU A 33 -0.23 -10.42 -2.73
C LEU A 33 -0.66 -10.06 -1.30
N ARG A 34 -1.26 -10.98 -0.54
CA ARG A 34 -1.77 -10.67 0.81
C ARG A 34 -0.70 -10.20 1.78
N ARG A 35 0.50 -10.79 1.72
CA ARG A 35 1.62 -10.38 2.59
C ARG A 35 2.12 -8.98 2.22
N LEU A 36 2.17 -8.67 0.91
CA LEU A 36 2.55 -7.35 0.43
C LEU A 36 1.50 -6.31 0.84
N ALA A 37 0.22 -6.61 0.70
CA ALA A 37 -0.86 -5.74 1.15
C ALA A 37 -0.77 -5.43 2.65
N LEU A 38 -0.55 -6.46 3.48
CA LEU A 38 -0.35 -6.28 4.92
C LEU A 38 0.90 -5.45 5.24
N PHE A 39 2.00 -5.66 4.50
CA PHE A 39 3.24 -4.90 4.68
C PHE A 39 3.01 -3.42 4.35
N VAL A 40 2.38 -3.12 3.22
CA VAL A 40 2.08 -1.76 2.78
C VAL A 40 1.15 -1.06 3.77
N ASP A 41 0.07 -1.72 4.20
CA ASP A 41 -0.89 -1.18 5.19
C ASP A 41 -0.19 -0.81 6.51
N ARG A 42 0.64 -1.72 7.04
CA ARG A 42 1.44 -1.45 8.25
C ARG A 42 2.45 -0.32 8.05
N THR A 43 3.01 -0.18 6.86
CA THR A 43 4.01 0.85 6.56
C THR A 43 3.37 2.23 6.57
N VAL A 44 2.18 2.37 5.97
CA VAL A 44 1.39 3.60 6.01
C VAL A 44 0.95 3.94 7.43
N CYS A 45 0.39 2.97 8.15
CA CYS A 45 -0.12 3.19 9.51
C CYS A 45 0.98 3.46 10.55
N ARG A 46 2.25 3.15 10.28
CA ARG A 46 3.34 3.27 11.27
C ARG A 46 3.55 4.69 11.78
N HIS A 47 3.21 5.67 10.95
CA HIS A 47 3.42 7.09 11.22
C HIS A 47 2.10 7.87 11.33
N MET A 48 0.98 7.16 11.44
CA MET A 48 -0.35 7.74 11.56
C MET A 48 -0.97 7.37 12.91
N THR A 49 -1.71 8.30 13.47
CA THR A 49 -2.72 8.03 14.48
C THR A 49 -3.88 7.24 13.87
N VAL A 50 -4.75 6.71 14.74
CA VAL A 50 -5.96 6.00 14.28
C VAL A 50 -6.85 6.93 13.44
N GLU A 51 -7.05 8.17 13.88
CA GLU A 51 -7.87 9.17 13.18
C GLU A 51 -7.31 9.51 11.78
N GLU A 52 -5.99 9.75 11.68
CA GLU A 52 -5.33 10.00 10.40
C GLU A 52 -5.44 8.80 9.44
N ALA A 53 -5.36 7.57 9.96
CA ALA A 53 -5.52 6.37 9.16
C ALA A 53 -6.98 6.19 8.70
N GLU A 54 -7.95 6.46 9.56
CA GLU A 54 -9.38 6.43 9.22
C GLU A 54 -9.72 7.46 8.14
N ASP A 55 -9.23 8.69 8.26
CA ASP A 55 -9.40 9.72 7.23
C ASP A 55 -8.73 9.33 5.90
N PHE A 56 -7.51 8.82 5.96
CA PHE A 56 -6.76 8.39 4.78
C PHE A 56 -7.48 7.26 4.05
N PHE A 57 -7.88 6.20 4.74
CA PHE A 57 -8.53 5.04 4.12
C PHE A 57 -10.03 5.26 3.84
N GLY A 58 -10.70 6.15 4.57
CA GLY A 58 -12.08 6.57 4.28
C GLY A 58 -12.21 7.30 2.95
N SER A 59 -11.12 7.89 2.44
CA SER A 59 -11.06 8.41 1.08
C SER A 59 -11.07 7.33 -0.01
N ALA A 60 -10.69 6.08 0.33
CA ALA A 60 -10.60 4.98 -0.63
C ALA A 60 -11.96 4.45 -1.08
N GLU A 61 -13.03 4.70 -0.30
CA GLU A 61 -14.40 4.23 -0.55
C GLU A 61 -15.27 5.24 -1.33
N ARG A 62 -14.72 6.41 -1.67
CA ARG A 62 -15.37 7.40 -2.56
C ARG A 62 -14.98 7.20 -4.03
#